data_AF-I1YK91-F1
#
_entry.id   AF-I1YK91-F1
#
_cell.length_a   1.000
_cell.length_b   1.000
_cell.length_c   1.000
_cell.angle_alpha   90.00
_cell.angle_beta   90.00
_cell.angle_gamma   90.00
#
_symmetry.space_group_name_H-M   'P 1'
#
loop_
_entity.id
_entity.type
_entity.pdbx_description
1 polymer ?
#
loop_
_entity_poly.entity_id
_entity_poly.type
_entity_poly.pdbx_seq_one_letter_code
_entity_poly.pdbx_strand_id
1 'polypeptide(L)'
;MSFNEQICRNTSQHDFQLLAITNQLDLDTAQQRLLTDYCQQLTEALSLRGFCSLDFIIDKQGQIHILEINPRPSASMQCLPITWPLIQWHLDACQGQLPSLPALPVCPPQLLYYCFTARPIRIPDQFNWPANCHDLPPVGQRIPENHILCSFLYPVKTSLAALLPYCHRLATELQIQCLNY
;
A
#
# COMPACT_ATOMS: atom_id res chain seq x y z
N MET A 1 -7.77 13.24 4.92
CA MET A 1 -6.74 12.33 5.48
C MET A 1 -7.23 10.89 5.31
N SER A 2 -6.32 9.94 5.07
CA SER A 2 -6.63 8.52 4.98
C SER A 2 -5.71 7.77 5.94
N PHE A 3 -6.28 6.87 6.75
CA PHE A 3 -5.55 6.01 7.66
C PHE A 3 -5.38 4.64 7.01
N ASN A 4 -4.15 4.15 6.95
CA ASN A 4 -3.81 2.91 6.27
C ASN A 4 -3.10 1.98 7.24
N GLU A 5 -3.36 0.68 7.14
CA GLU A 5 -2.65 -0.35 7.88
C GLU A 5 -1.62 -1.02 6.96
N GLN A 6 -0.39 -1.16 7.46
CA GLN A 6 0.67 -1.93 6.81
C GLN A 6 0.75 -3.31 7.44
N ILE A 7 0.60 -4.35 6.61
CA ILE A 7 0.69 -5.74 7.02
C ILE A 7 2.09 -6.24 6.68
N CYS A 8 2.82 -6.69 7.70
CA CYS A 8 4.15 -7.28 7.54
C CYS A 8 4.04 -8.76 7.14
N ARG A 9 5.07 -9.26 6.47
CA ARG A 9 5.13 -10.63 5.96
C ARG A 9 5.13 -11.67 7.08
N ASN A 10 6.01 -11.54 8.08
CA ASN A 10 5.99 -12.43 9.25
C ASN A 10 6.70 -11.81 10.47
N THR A 11 5.95 -11.08 11.29
CA THR A 11 6.48 -10.46 12.50
C THR A 11 7.00 -11.47 13.53
N SER A 12 6.45 -12.70 13.58
CA SER A 12 6.92 -13.75 14.50
C SER A 12 8.33 -14.26 14.17
N GLN A 13 8.77 -14.08 12.93
CA GLN A 13 10.11 -14.42 12.45
C GLN A 13 11.02 -13.20 12.29
N HIS A 14 10.61 -12.04 12.82
CA HIS A 14 11.30 -10.76 12.63
C HIS A 14 11.41 -10.34 11.16
N ASP A 15 10.49 -10.81 10.32
CA ASP A 15 10.36 -10.40 8.92
C ASP A 15 9.33 -9.25 8.82
N PHE A 16 9.87 -8.03 8.85
CA PHE A 16 9.11 -6.79 8.76
C PHE A 16 8.98 -6.28 7.31
N GLN A 17 9.23 -7.13 6.30
CA GLN A 17 8.97 -6.75 4.92
C GLN A 17 7.47 -6.46 4.73
N LEU A 18 7.15 -5.39 4.00
CA LEU A 18 5.79 -5.00 3.69
C LEU A 18 5.13 -6.04 2.78
N LEU A 19 4.11 -6.74 3.29
CA LEU A 19 3.34 -7.72 2.54
C LEU A 19 2.13 -7.09 1.88
N ALA A 20 1.44 -6.20 2.58
CA ALA A 20 0.25 -5.54 2.05
C ALA A 20 -0.03 -4.19 2.71
N ILE A 21 -0.82 -3.37 2.05
CA ILE A 21 -1.39 -2.13 2.57
C ILE A 21 -2.91 -2.21 2.41
N THR A 22 -3.66 -1.84 3.45
CA THR A 22 -5.09 -1.59 3.36
C THR A 22 -5.40 -0.17 3.78
N ASN A 23 -6.39 0.47 3.14
CA ASN A 23 -6.90 1.79 3.56
C ASN A 23 -7.94 1.70 4.69
N GLN A 24 -7.96 0.56 5.38
CA GLN A 24 -8.81 0.29 6.53
C GLN A 24 -7.93 0.13 7.76
N LEU A 25 -7.83 1.18 8.57
CA LEU A 25 -7.25 1.13 9.90
C LEU A 25 -8.29 1.68 10.89
N ASP A 26 -8.72 0.83 11.82
CA ASP A 26 -9.67 1.22 12.85
C ASP A 26 -8.95 2.00 13.96
N LEU A 27 -9.14 3.32 13.94
CA LEU A 27 -8.65 4.23 14.97
C LEU A 27 -9.81 4.82 15.73
N ASP A 28 -9.65 4.96 17.05
CA ASP A 28 -10.63 5.72 17.83
C ASP A 28 -10.56 7.22 17.52
N THR A 29 -11.58 7.97 17.93
CA THR A 29 -11.67 9.40 17.67
C THR A 29 -10.50 10.20 18.26
N ALA A 30 -9.93 9.77 19.40
CA ALA A 30 -8.81 10.46 20.03
C ALA A 30 -7.51 10.23 19.23
N GLN A 31 -7.27 9.01 18.79
CA GLN A 31 -6.15 8.64 17.92
C GLN A 31 -6.20 9.37 16.58
N GLN A 32 -7.38 9.43 15.95
CA GLN A 32 -7.57 10.16 14.68
C GLN A 32 -7.25 11.66 14.84
N ARG A 33 -7.74 12.28 15.92
CA ARG A 33 -7.46 13.69 16.24
C ARG A 33 -5.97 13.92 16.46
N LEU A 34 -5.34 13.09 17.30
CA LEU A 34 -3.91 13.20 17.60
C LEU A 34 -3.04 13.11 16.34
N LEU A 35 -3.31 12.13 15.46
CA LEU A 35 -2.58 12.00 14.20
C LEU A 35 -2.84 13.15 13.23
N THR A 36 -4.07 13.68 13.22
CA THR A 36 -4.41 14.86 12.40
C THR A 36 -3.63 16.09 12.89
N ASP A 37 -3.57 16.30 14.21
CA ASP A 37 -2.82 17.40 14.83
C ASP A 37 -1.33 17.27 14.55
N TYR A 38 -0.75 16.07 14.66
CA TYR A 38 0.65 15.83 14.31
C TYR A 38 0.94 16.11 12.84
N CYS A 39 0.10 15.64 11.92
CA CYS A 39 0.27 15.94 10.51
C CYS A 39 0.17 17.44 10.24
N GLN A 40 -0.78 18.15 10.85
CA GLN A 40 -0.90 19.59 10.68
C GLN A 40 0.36 20.31 11.18
N GLN A 41 0.80 20.03 12.41
CA GLN A 41 2.00 20.65 12.99
C GLN A 41 3.25 20.35 12.17
N LEU A 42 3.44 19.11 11.73
CA LEU A 42 4.61 18.71 10.93
C LEU A 42 4.58 19.35 9.54
N THR A 43 3.43 19.35 8.86
CA THR A 43 3.31 19.94 7.52
C THR A 43 3.53 21.46 7.56
N GLU A 44 3.02 22.15 8.59
CA GLU A 44 3.27 23.58 8.80
C GLU A 44 4.74 23.86 9.12
N ALA A 45 5.31 23.18 10.13
CA ALA A 45 6.68 23.40 10.58
C ALA A 45 7.73 23.13 9.50
N LEU A 46 7.49 22.13 8.65
CA LEU A 46 8.40 21.74 7.57
C LEU A 46 8.01 22.34 6.20
N SER A 47 6.96 23.17 6.16
CA SER A 47 6.45 23.77 4.91
C SER A 47 6.17 22.75 3.80
N LEU A 48 5.63 21.59 4.17
CA LEU A 48 5.36 20.48 3.24
C LEU A 48 4.18 20.80 2.32
N ARG A 49 4.27 20.32 1.08
CA ARG A 49 3.26 20.51 0.04
C ARG A 49 2.98 19.23 -0.71
N GLY A 50 1.76 19.11 -1.23
CA GLY A 50 1.30 17.91 -1.92
C GLY A 50 1.04 16.73 -0.98
N PHE A 51 0.83 15.55 -1.55
CA PHE A 51 0.72 14.32 -0.79
C PHE A 51 1.95 14.05 0.07
N CYS A 52 1.66 13.68 1.32
CA CYS A 52 2.63 13.33 2.34
C CYS A 52 2.04 12.16 3.15
N SER A 53 2.88 11.18 3.53
CA SER A 53 2.50 10.14 4.48
C SER A 53 3.21 10.32 5.81
N LEU A 54 2.55 9.93 6.90
CA LEU A 54 3.13 9.87 8.24
C LEU A 54 3.06 8.41 8.69
N ASP A 55 4.22 7.80 8.90
CA ASP A 55 4.32 6.43 9.38
C ASP A 55 4.42 6.43 10.90
N PHE A 56 3.65 5.54 11.53
CA PHE A 56 3.55 5.43 12.98
C PHE A 56 3.27 3.98 13.38
N ILE A 57 3.50 3.67 14.65
CA ILE A 57 3.11 2.40 15.26
C ILE A 57 2.17 2.65 16.44
N ILE A 58 1.27 1.71 16.68
CA ILE A 58 0.40 1.69 17.85
C ILE A 58 0.84 0.51 18.72
N ASP A 59 1.18 0.77 19.98
CA ASP A 59 1.50 -0.32 20.90
C ASP A 59 0.25 -1.00 21.47
N LYS A 60 0.47 -2.02 22.31
CA LYS A 60 -0.62 -2.80 22.93
C LYS A 60 -1.50 -1.99 23.89
N GLN A 61 -1.01 -0.84 24.35
CA GLN A 61 -1.73 0.08 25.21
C GLN A 61 -2.52 1.13 24.39
N GLY A 62 -2.42 1.09 23.06
CA GLY A 62 -3.06 2.04 22.17
C GLY A 62 -2.27 3.35 22.00
N GLN A 63 -1.04 3.42 22.52
CA GLN A 63 -0.21 4.61 22.40
C GLN A 63 0.44 4.68 21.01
N ILE A 64 0.33 5.86 20.40
CA ILE A 64 0.90 6.16 19.08
C ILE A 64 2.35 6.63 19.24
N HIS A 65 3.24 6.03 18.47
CA HIS A 65 4.63 6.43 18.32
C HIS A 65 4.90 6.80 16.86
N ILE A 66 5.27 8.05 16.60
CA ILE A 66 5.58 8.54 15.25
C ILE A 66 6.97 8.03 14.83
N LEU A 67 7.07 7.54 13.59
CA LEU A 67 8.32 7.03 13.03
C LEU A 67 8.94 8.04 12.07
N GLU A 68 8.24 8.34 10.98
CA GLU A 68 8.75 9.21 9.93
C GLU A 68 7.64 9.92 9.15
N ILE A 69 8.00 11.05 8.54
CA ILE A 69 7.15 11.77 7.61
C ILE A 69 7.80 11.75 6.22
N ASN A 70 7.03 11.37 5.22
CA ASN A 70 7.48 11.14 3.86
C ASN A 70 6.76 12.12 2.92
N PRO A 71 7.40 13.23 2.48
CA PRO A 71 6.77 14.26 1.65
C PRO A 71 6.73 13.86 0.17
N ARG A 72 6.10 12.73 -0.12
CA ARG A 72 5.96 12.16 -1.46
C ARG A 72 4.69 11.33 -1.56
N PRO A 73 4.19 11.10 -2.78
CA PRO A 73 3.23 10.03 -3.03
C PRO A 73 3.72 8.68 -2.47
N SER A 74 2.90 8.06 -1.62
CA SER A 74 3.16 6.75 -1.02
C SER A 74 2.43 5.64 -1.78
N ALA A 75 2.86 4.39 -1.62
CA ALA A 75 2.19 3.24 -2.23
C ALA A 75 0.72 3.10 -1.78
N SER A 76 0.38 3.56 -0.57
CA SER A 76 -1.01 3.58 -0.08
C SER A 76 -1.96 4.43 -0.94
N MET A 77 -1.44 5.33 -1.78
CA MET A 77 -2.26 6.05 -2.76
C MET A 77 -2.90 5.14 -3.80
N GLN A 78 -2.37 3.95 -4.05
CA GLN A 78 -3.00 2.96 -4.94
C GLN A 78 -4.34 2.44 -4.39
N CYS A 79 -4.58 2.58 -3.08
CA CYS A 79 -5.86 2.25 -2.44
C CYS A 79 -6.91 3.37 -2.57
N LEU A 80 -6.56 4.51 -3.17
CA LEU A 80 -7.50 5.59 -3.47
C LEU A 80 -8.14 5.38 -4.87
N PRO A 81 -9.31 5.98 -5.14
CA PRO A 81 -9.98 5.84 -6.43
C PRO A 81 -9.10 6.31 -7.60
N ILE A 82 -8.90 5.43 -8.59
CA ILE A 82 -8.11 5.72 -9.79
C ILE A 82 -8.70 6.86 -10.65
N THR A 83 -9.98 7.18 -10.46
CA THR A 83 -10.65 8.29 -11.15
C THR A 83 -10.23 9.65 -10.62
N TRP A 84 -9.56 9.72 -9.47
CA TRP A 84 -9.06 10.98 -8.93
C TRP A 84 -7.73 11.36 -9.59
N PRO A 85 -7.51 12.63 -9.94
CA PRO A 85 -6.28 13.07 -10.58
C PRO A 85 -5.17 13.29 -9.53
N LEU A 86 -4.85 12.24 -8.75
CA LEU A 86 -3.99 12.29 -7.57
C LEU A 86 -2.62 12.93 -7.88
N ILE A 87 -1.98 12.52 -8.98
CA ILE A 87 -0.70 13.09 -9.39
C ILE A 87 -0.83 14.58 -9.72
N GLN A 88 -1.89 14.97 -10.43
CA GLN A 88 -2.13 16.39 -10.72
C GLN A 88 -2.36 17.19 -9.44
N TRP A 89 -3.17 16.69 -8.50
CA TRP A 89 -3.37 17.32 -7.20
C TRP A 89 -2.07 17.50 -6.41
N HIS A 90 -1.17 16.52 -6.46
CA HIS A 90 0.16 16.65 -5.86
C HIS A 90 0.96 17.79 -6.52
N LEU A 91 0.99 17.83 -7.86
CA LEU A 91 1.70 18.87 -8.62
C LEU A 91 1.13 20.27 -8.35
N ASP A 92 -0.19 20.42 -8.38
CA ASP A 92 -0.89 21.69 -8.11
C ASP A 92 -0.56 22.18 -6.70
N ALA A 93 -0.65 21.31 -5.70
CA ALA A 93 -0.35 21.66 -4.31
C ALA A 93 1.12 22.05 -4.11
N CYS A 94 2.06 21.36 -4.78
CA CYS A 94 3.47 21.76 -4.80
C CYS A 94 3.67 23.17 -5.39
N GLN A 95 2.86 23.56 -6.37
CA GLN A 95 2.81 24.92 -6.94
C GLN A 95 2.03 25.93 -6.08
N GLY A 96 1.52 25.53 -4.91
CA GLY A 96 0.75 26.38 -4.01
C GLY A 96 -0.74 26.48 -4.37
N GLN A 97 -1.22 25.67 -5.30
CA GLN A 97 -2.63 25.60 -5.69
C GLN A 97 -3.24 24.38 -5.02
N LEU A 98 -3.98 24.60 -3.93
CA LEU A 98 -4.74 23.52 -3.31
C LEU A 98 -5.98 23.24 -4.16
N PRO A 99 -6.14 22.02 -4.70
CA PRO A 99 -7.34 21.67 -5.43
C PRO A 99 -8.53 21.73 -4.48
N SER A 100 -9.69 22.17 -4.99
CA SER A 100 -10.96 22.00 -4.31
C SER A 100 -11.24 20.50 -4.19
N LEU A 101 -10.85 19.91 -3.07
CA LEU A 101 -11.10 18.50 -2.81
C LEU A 101 -12.62 18.31 -2.72
N PRO A 102 -13.22 17.38 -3.48
CA PRO A 102 -14.57 16.96 -3.16
C PRO A 102 -14.57 16.47 -1.69
N ALA A 103 -15.69 16.66 -0.98
CA ALA A 103 -15.87 15.97 0.30
C ALA A 103 -15.54 14.51 0.04
N LEU A 104 -14.45 13.99 0.63
CA LEU A 104 -13.88 12.71 0.25
C LEU A 104 -15.00 11.67 0.32
N PRO A 105 -15.51 11.15 -0.81
CA PRO A 105 -16.50 10.09 -0.74
C PRO A 105 -15.86 8.92 -0.01
N VAL A 106 -16.70 8.14 0.68
CA VAL A 106 -16.25 6.92 1.37
C VAL A 106 -15.50 6.07 0.34
N CYS A 107 -14.18 6.02 0.47
CA CYS A 107 -13.36 5.17 -0.38
C CYS A 107 -13.67 3.74 0.03
N PRO A 108 -14.12 2.88 -0.90
CA PRO A 108 -14.32 1.49 -0.56
C PRO A 108 -13.00 0.92 -0.05
N PRO A 109 -13.03 0.05 0.97
CA PRO A 109 -11.84 -0.64 1.45
C PRO A 109 -11.11 -1.36 0.31
N GLN A 110 -9.80 -1.16 0.20
CA GLN A 110 -8.91 -1.76 -0.80
C GLN A 110 -7.71 -2.41 -0.12
N LEU A 111 -7.24 -3.52 -0.67
CA LEU A 111 -6.01 -4.19 -0.29
C LEU A 111 -5.03 -4.15 -1.47
N LEU A 112 -3.88 -3.54 -1.27
CA LEU A 112 -2.70 -3.68 -2.11
C LEU A 112 -1.82 -4.79 -1.52
N TYR A 113 -1.60 -5.87 -2.26
CA TYR A 113 -0.82 -7.04 -1.80
C TYR A 113 0.42 -7.24 -2.68
N TYR A 114 1.59 -7.44 -2.08
CA TYR A 114 2.84 -7.70 -2.80
C TYR A 114 3.11 -9.20 -2.89
N CYS A 115 3.24 -9.71 -4.12
CA CYS A 115 3.57 -11.11 -4.38
C CYS A 115 5.08 -11.30 -4.31
N PHE A 116 5.58 -12.00 -3.30
CA PHE A 116 7.00 -12.35 -3.18
C PHE A 116 7.32 -13.70 -3.80
N THR A 117 8.46 -13.80 -4.45
CA THR A 117 8.98 -15.06 -5.01
C THR A 117 9.51 -15.98 -3.91
N ALA A 118 9.07 -17.23 -3.87
CA ALA A 118 9.53 -18.26 -2.94
C ALA A 118 10.83 -18.96 -3.38
N ARG A 119 11.27 -18.70 -4.62
CA ARG A 119 12.54 -19.18 -5.21
C ARG A 119 12.93 -18.26 -6.36
N PRO A 120 14.17 -18.32 -6.87
CA PRO A 120 14.52 -17.61 -8.09
C PRO A 120 13.63 -18.06 -9.25
N ILE A 121 13.08 -17.11 -9.99
CA ILE A 121 12.22 -17.37 -11.15
C ILE A 121 12.71 -16.58 -12.37
N ARG A 122 12.34 -17.06 -13.55
CA ARG A 122 12.45 -16.32 -14.80
C ARG A 122 11.06 -16.21 -15.41
N ILE A 123 10.66 -15.00 -15.82
CA ILE A 123 9.36 -14.80 -16.46
C ILE A 123 9.37 -15.50 -17.83
N PRO A 124 8.49 -16.49 -18.07
CA PRO A 124 8.42 -17.20 -19.34
C PRO A 124 7.83 -16.33 -20.45
N ASP A 125 8.01 -16.77 -21.70
CA ASP A 125 7.44 -16.09 -22.88
C ASP A 125 5.90 -16.06 -22.85
N GLN A 126 5.30 -17.13 -22.30
CA GLN A 126 3.87 -17.22 -22.06
C GLN A 126 3.59 -17.20 -20.57
N PHE A 127 3.20 -16.04 -20.07
CA PHE A 127 2.77 -15.86 -18.68
C PHE A 127 1.36 -15.25 -18.64
N ASN A 128 0.44 -15.94 -17.98
CA ASN A 128 -0.94 -15.50 -17.86
C ASN A 128 -1.11 -14.66 -16.59
N TRP A 129 -1.09 -13.33 -16.77
CA TRP A 129 -1.34 -12.37 -15.70
C TRP A 129 -2.85 -12.20 -15.43
N PRO A 130 -3.33 -12.43 -14.19
CA PRO A 130 -4.66 -12.02 -13.77
C PRO A 130 -4.87 -10.52 -13.95
N ALA A 131 -6.09 -10.10 -14.31
CA ALA A 131 -6.42 -8.71 -14.65
C ALA A 131 -6.16 -7.69 -13.53
N ASN A 132 -6.13 -8.13 -12.28
CA ASN A 132 -5.90 -7.31 -11.09
C ASN A 132 -4.42 -7.25 -10.67
N CYS A 133 -3.51 -7.78 -11.49
CA CYS A 133 -2.07 -7.69 -11.26
C CYS A 133 -1.52 -6.38 -11.80
N HIS A 134 -0.60 -5.79 -11.05
CA HIS A 134 0.12 -4.57 -11.41
C HIS A 134 1.63 -4.79 -11.24
N ASP A 135 2.42 -3.84 -11.72
CA ASP A 135 3.90 -3.89 -11.66
C ASP A 135 4.47 -5.15 -12.35
N LEU A 136 3.99 -5.42 -13.56
CA LEU A 136 4.28 -6.66 -14.28
C LEU A 136 5.70 -6.64 -14.86
N PRO A 137 6.59 -7.59 -14.49
CA PRO A 137 7.92 -7.68 -15.05
C PRO A 137 7.87 -8.16 -16.51
N PRO A 138 8.75 -7.65 -17.40
CA PRO A 138 8.89 -8.13 -18.76
C PRO A 138 9.29 -9.62 -18.84
N VAL A 139 8.94 -10.22 -19.97
CA VAL A 139 9.37 -11.57 -20.37
C VAL A 139 10.89 -11.71 -20.26
N GLY A 140 11.33 -12.86 -19.74
CA GLY A 140 12.73 -13.20 -19.58
C GLY A 140 13.42 -12.58 -18.37
N GLN A 141 12.77 -11.64 -17.66
CA GLN A 141 13.32 -11.06 -16.44
C GLN A 141 13.56 -12.15 -15.39
N ARG A 142 14.75 -12.10 -14.77
CA ARG A 142 15.10 -12.94 -13.63
C ARG A 142 14.79 -12.20 -12.34
N ILE A 143 14.08 -12.85 -11.44
CA ILE A 143 13.71 -12.30 -10.14
C ILE A 143 14.28 -13.24 -9.08
N PRO A 144 15.20 -12.77 -8.21
CA PRO A 144 15.76 -13.59 -7.13
C PRO A 144 14.69 -13.98 -6.12
N GLU A 145 14.97 -14.98 -5.30
CA GLU A 145 14.13 -15.32 -4.15
C GLU A 145 13.88 -14.10 -3.25
N ASN A 146 12.72 -14.07 -2.58
CA ASN A 146 12.30 -13.02 -1.65
C ASN A 146 12.22 -11.61 -2.26
N HIS A 147 12.12 -11.50 -3.58
CA HIS A 147 11.84 -10.24 -4.27
C HIS A 147 10.37 -10.20 -4.73
N ILE A 148 9.89 -8.99 -5.02
CA ILE A 148 8.53 -8.78 -5.50
C ILE A 148 8.44 -9.21 -6.97
N LEU A 149 7.50 -10.10 -7.25
CA LEU A 149 7.09 -10.52 -8.59
C LEU A 149 6.15 -9.49 -9.21
N CYS A 150 5.09 -9.13 -8.49
CA CYS A 150 4.05 -8.20 -8.91
C CYS A 150 3.24 -7.75 -7.69
N SER A 151 2.29 -6.84 -7.88
CA SER A 151 1.31 -6.47 -6.85
C SER A 151 -0.12 -6.80 -7.28
N PHE A 152 -1.02 -6.98 -6.32
CA PHE A 152 -2.46 -7.14 -6.55
C PHE A 152 -3.22 -5.99 -5.91
N LEU A 153 -4.22 -5.47 -6.60
CA LEU A 153 -5.20 -4.55 -6.00
C LEU A 153 -6.56 -5.24 -5.92
N TYR A 154 -7.10 -5.39 -4.71
CA TYR A 154 -8.39 -6.04 -4.48
C TYR A 154 -9.33 -5.18 -3.63
N PRO A 155 -10.61 -5.04 -4.02
CA PRO A 155 -11.61 -4.46 -3.15
C PRO A 155 -11.88 -5.40 -1.97
N VAL A 156 -11.82 -4.87 -0.76
CA VAL A 156 -12.17 -5.60 0.46
C VAL A 156 -13.69 -5.56 0.62
N LYS A 157 -14.37 -6.51 -0.05
CA LYS A 157 -15.83 -6.70 0.06
C LYS A 157 -16.24 -7.55 1.26
N THR A 158 -15.32 -8.36 1.78
CA THR A 158 -15.53 -9.26 2.92
C THR A 158 -14.56 -8.89 4.04
N SER A 159 -13.78 -9.83 4.58
CA SER A 159 -12.78 -9.59 5.62
C SER A 159 -11.36 -9.76 5.06
N LEU A 160 -10.43 -8.96 5.58
CA LEU A 160 -9.00 -9.13 5.31
C LEU A 160 -8.52 -10.55 5.66
N ALA A 161 -9.08 -11.15 6.73
CA ALA A 161 -8.77 -12.51 7.15
C ALA A 161 -9.08 -13.58 6.08
N ALA A 162 -10.09 -13.37 5.23
CA ALA A 162 -10.39 -14.25 4.11
C ALA A 162 -9.59 -13.89 2.84
N LEU A 163 -9.31 -12.60 2.64
CA LEU A 163 -8.66 -12.10 1.44
C LEU A 163 -7.15 -12.38 1.42
N LEU A 164 -6.45 -12.24 2.54
CA LEU A 164 -5.01 -12.49 2.63
C LEU A 164 -4.62 -13.93 2.23
N PRO A 165 -5.29 -15.00 2.72
CA PRO A 165 -5.03 -16.36 2.26
C PRO A 165 -5.35 -16.57 0.77
N TYR A 166 -6.34 -15.87 0.22
CA TYR A 166 -6.65 -15.93 -1.21
C TYR A 166 -5.53 -15.31 -2.05
N CYS A 167 -5.07 -14.11 -1.69
CA CYS A 167 -3.92 -13.47 -2.35
C CYS A 167 -2.67 -14.35 -2.27
N HIS A 168 -2.43 -15.00 -1.13
CA HIS A 168 -1.30 -15.91 -0.96
C HIS A 168 -1.38 -17.14 -1.90
N ARG A 169 -2.57 -17.73 -2.08
CA ARG A 169 -2.78 -18.83 -3.04
C ARG A 169 -2.55 -18.37 -4.47
N LEU A 170 -3.10 -17.22 -4.86
CA LEU A 170 -2.90 -16.67 -6.20
C LEU A 170 -1.42 -16.37 -6.47
N ALA A 171 -0.71 -15.78 -5.51
CA ALA A 171 0.73 -15.55 -5.59
C ALA A 171 1.53 -16.86 -5.79
N THR A 172 1.07 -17.97 -5.21
CA THR A 172 1.65 -19.29 -5.42
C THR A 172 1.36 -19.82 -6.83
N GLU A 173 0.12 -19.69 -7.31
CA GLU A 173 -0.31 -20.09 -8.66
C GLU A 173 0.46 -19.35 -9.75
N LEU A 174 0.74 -18.06 -9.57
CA LEU A 174 1.59 -17.29 -10.48
C LEU A 174 2.99 -17.89 -10.62
N GLN A 175 3.60 -18.30 -9.50
CA GLN A 175 4.95 -18.84 -9.50
C GLN A 175 5.03 -20.26 -10.08
N ILE A 176 3.92 -20.99 -10.12
CA ILE A 176 3.83 -22.29 -10.79
C ILE A 176 4.04 -22.15 -12.30
N GLN A 177 3.58 -21.04 -12.90
CA GLN A 177 3.80 -20.76 -14.33
C GLN A 177 5.30 -20.62 -14.68
N CYS A 178 6.14 -20.31 -13.68
CA CYS A 178 7.60 -20.23 -13.80
C CYS A 178 8.34 -21.55 -13.46
N LEU A 179 7.65 -22.69 -13.28
CA LEU A 179 8.31 -23.96 -12.91
C LEU A 179 8.97 -24.69 -14.08
N ASN A 180 8.59 -24.40 -15.33
CA ASN A 180 9.00 -25.17 -16.51
C ASN A 180 10.03 -24.46 -17.40
N TYR A 181 10.71 -23.42 -16.90
CA TYR A 181 11.63 -22.56 -17.65
C TYR A 181 12.90 -22.21 -16.87
#